data_AF-A0A963E739-F1
#
_entry.id   AF-A0A963E739-F1
#
_cell.length_a   1.000
_cell.length_b   1.000
_cell.length_c   1.000
_cell.angle_alpha   90.00
_cell.angle_beta   90.00
_cell.angle_gamma   90.00
#
_symmetry.space_group_name_H-M   'P 1'
#
loop_
_entity.id
_entity.type
_entity.pdbx_description
1 polymer ?
#
loop_
_entity_poly.entity_id
_entity_poly.type
_entity_poly.pdbx_seq_one_letter_code
_entity_poly.pdbx_strand_id
1 'polypeptide(L)'
;MTSPSSSMPVTSVPPSGSVFIDALLAGVKWGGTGPGTTVAYSFPYANGAATWAASYSSQNEPDTASGFDSNHQEAARQALQQWANVADLHFVETSETQTDVGDIRLAYTQTPGIAAWWGWASYPNAYWAAGGDVWVNAVHSAQDWAVGTDGFSSLMHEIGHALGLEHPFAGGTVLPASEDSEQH
;
A
#
# COMPACT_ATOMS: atom_id res chain seq x y z
N MET A 1 11.04 -7.84 -13.16
CA MET A 1 9.70 -8.46 -13.28
C MET A 1 9.24 -8.70 -11.87
N THR A 2 8.01 -8.32 -11.56
CA THR A 2 7.40 -8.54 -10.26
C THR A 2 7.17 -10.03 -10.03
N SER A 3 7.30 -10.47 -8.78
CA SER A 3 7.09 -11.85 -8.38
C SER A 3 6.70 -11.91 -6.90
N PRO A 4 6.18 -13.04 -6.40
CA PRO A 4 5.87 -13.18 -4.98
C PRO A 4 7.04 -12.92 -4.03
N SER A 5 8.29 -12.85 -4.52
CA SER A 5 9.48 -12.59 -3.72
C SER A 5 10.28 -11.35 -4.14
N SER A 6 9.77 -10.53 -5.06
CA SER A 6 10.48 -9.34 -5.55
C SER A 6 9.55 -8.33 -6.20
N SER A 7 9.75 -7.05 -5.94
CA SER A 7 9.05 -5.94 -6.59
C SER A 7 9.95 -5.23 -7.61
N MET A 8 9.41 -4.19 -8.24
CA MET A 8 10.13 -3.27 -9.10
C MET A 8 11.23 -2.49 -8.36
N PRO A 9 12.13 -1.79 -9.07
CA PRO A 9 13.14 -0.96 -8.43
C PRO A 9 12.54 0.12 -7.52
N VAL A 10 13.26 0.40 -6.43
CA VAL A 10 12.96 1.46 -5.47
C VAL A 10 14.15 2.41 -5.42
N THR A 11 13.87 3.72 -5.37
CA THR A 11 14.89 4.77 -5.29
C THR A 11 14.67 5.64 -4.05
N SER A 12 15.75 6.15 -3.47
CA SER A 12 15.66 7.10 -2.36
C SER A 12 15.15 8.46 -2.82
N VAL A 13 14.37 9.11 -1.96
CA VAL A 13 13.85 10.46 -2.14
C VAL A 13 14.55 11.36 -1.13
N PRO A 14 15.33 12.37 -1.58
CA PRO A 14 15.93 13.33 -0.67
C PRO A 14 14.88 14.29 -0.11
N PRO A 15 15.13 14.92 1.05
CA PRO A 15 14.27 16.00 1.54
C PRO A 15 14.08 17.10 0.51
N SER A 16 12.85 17.59 0.43
CA SER A 16 12.45 18.71 -0.43
C SER A 16 12.93 20.07 0.11
N GLY A 17 13.20 20.16 1.42
CA GLY A 17 13.49 21.41 2.11
C GLY A 17 12.23 22.13 2.61
N SER A 18 11.04 21.57 2.41
CA SER A 18 9.79 22.04 2.99
C SER A 18 9.34 21.07 4.08
N VAL A 19 9.22 21.54 5.32
CA VAL A 19 8.77 20.72 6.45
C VAL A 19 7.41 20.05 6.20
N PHE A 20 6.53 20.73 5.45
CA PHE A 20 5.19 20.21 5.13
C PHE A 20 5.20 19.02 4.18
N ILE A 21 6.23 18.92 3.36
CA ILE A 21 6.43 17.78 2.46
C ILE A 21 7.29 16.75 3.17
N ASP A 22 8.38 17.17 3.79
CA ASP A 22 9.38 16.29 4.39
C ASP A 22 8.82 15.48 5.56
N ALA A 23 7.82 15.99 6.28
CA ALA A 23 7.11 15.23 7.32
C ALA A 23 6.22 14.09 6.77
N LEU A 24 5.97 14.08 5.46
CA LEU A 24 5.19 13.03 4.80
C LEU A 24 6.08 12.09 3.99
N LEU A 25 7.41 12.28 3.95
CA LEU A 25 8.29 11.48 3.10
C LEU A 25 8.98 10.35 3.88
N ALA A 26 8.58 9.10 3.63
CA ALA A 26 9.33 7.93 4.13
C ALA A 26 10.74 7.79 3.50
N GLY A 27 11.09 8.66 2.54
CA GLY A 27 12.41 8.73 1.91
C GLY A 27 12.66 7.72 0.80
N VAL A 28 11.62 7.01 0.34
CA VAL A 28 11.69 6.01 -0.73
C VAL A 28 10.50 6.14 -1.68
N LYS A 29 10.69 5.77 -2.95
CA LYS A 29 9.62 5.69 -3.96
C LYS A 29 9.84 4.54 -4.92
N TRP A 30 8.77 4.12 -5.57
CA TRP A 30 8.84 3.22 -6.72
C TRP A 30 9.55 3.85 -7.93
N GLY A 31 10.19 3.00 -8.74
CA GLY A 31 10.83 3.36 -9.99
C GLY A 31 12.25 3.91 -9.84
N GLY A 32 12.79 4.43 -10.95
CA GLY A 32 14.15 4.97 -11.04
C GLY A 32 14.28 6.40 -10.52
N THR A 33 15.41 7.04 -10.82
CA THR A 33 15.73 8.42 -10.37
C THR A 33 14.92 9.52 -11.07
N GLY A 34 14.19 9.19 -12.14
CA GLY A 34 13.32 10.12 -12.85
C GLY A 34 11.97 10.37 -12.17
N PRO A 35 11.23 11.39 -12.65
CA PRO A 35 9.84 11.58 -12.28
C PRO A 35 8.99 10.45 -12.85
N GLY A 36 7.97 10.08 -12.08
CA GLY A 36 6.94 9.13 -12.46
C GLY A 36 7.37 7.68 -12.65
N THR A 37 6.39 6.79 -12.63
CA THR A 37 6.59 5.36 -12.90
C THR A 37 5.27 4.65 -13.18
N THR A 38 5.36 3.50 -13.84
CA THR A 38 4.27 2.51 -13.87
C THR A 38 4.44 1.57 -12.69
N VAL A 39 3.39 1.38 -11.90
CA VAL A 39 3.35 0.45 -10.76
C VAL A 39 2.30 -0.62 -11.05
N ALA A 40 2.71 -1.88 -10.98
CA ALA A 40 1.77 -2.98 -11.10
C ALA A 40 1.04 -3.18 -9.77
N TYR A 41 -0.27 -3.44 -9.80
CA TYR A 41 -1.00 -3.85 -8.61
C TYR A 41 -1.84 -5.09 -8.89
N SER A 42 -2.12 -5.88 -7.85
CA SER A 42 -2.95 -7.07 -7.98
C SER A 42 -3.82 -7.31 -6.75
N PHE A 43 -4.87 -8.10 -6.96
CA PHE A 43 -5.76 -8.58 -5.90
C PHE A 43 -5.51 -10.08 -5.71
N PRO A 44 -4.79 -10.48 -4.65
CA PRO A 44 -4.71 -11.87 -4.23
C PRO A 44 -6.10 -12.49 -4.16
N TYR A 45 -6.19 -13.75 -4.60
CA TYR A 45 -7.42 -14.54 -4.61
C TYR A 45 -8.49 -14.16 -5.65
N ALA A 46 -8.31 -13.08 -6.44
CA ALA A 46 -9.30 -12.67 -7.43
C ALA A 46 -9.50 -13.70 -8.57
N ASN A 47 -8.47 -14.49 -8.88
CA ASN A 47 -8.46 -15.45 -9.98
C ASN A 47 -8.02 -16.87 -9.57
N GLY A 48 -7.99 -17.19 -8.27
CA GLY A 48 -7.59 -18.51 -7.78
C GLY A 48 -6.87 -18.47 -6.44
N ALA A 49 -6.05 -19.47 -6.13
CA ALA A 49 -5.21 -19.42 -4.93
C ALA A 49 -4.07 -18.41 -5.12
N ALA A 50 -3.82 -17.56 -4.12
CA ALA A 50 -2.69 -16.64 -4.12
C ALA A 50 -1.38 -17.36 -3.79
N THR A 51 -0.28 -16.90 -4.39
CA THR A 51 1.09 -17.34 -4.06
C THR A 51 1.80 -16.26 -3.26
N TRP A 52 2.48 -16.65 -2.19
CA TRP A 52 3.23 -15.77 -1.30
C TRP A 52 4.64 -16.31 -1.08
N ALA A 53 5.62 -15.43 -0.83
CA ALA A 53 6.95 -15.87 -0.42
C ALA A 53 6.89 -16.66 0.89
N ALA A 54 7.71 -17.71 1.01
CA ALA A 54 7.79 -18.52 2.23
C ALA A 54 8.30 -17.72 3.45
N SER A 55 9.16 -16.73 3.22
CA SER A 55 9.60 -15.76 4.22
C SER A 55 9.08 -14.38 3.82
N TYR A 56 7.85 -14.09 4.23
CA TYR A 56 7.13 -12.90 3.81
C TYR A 56 7.38 -11.69 4.73
N SER A 57 7.03 -11.82 6.00
CA SER A 57 7.19 -10.79 7.04
C SER A 57 7.29 -11.45 8.42
N SER A 58 7.51 -10.65 9.48
CA SER A 58 7.45 -11.13 10.86
C SER A 58 6.02 -11.39 11.37
N GLN A 59 5.01 -10.73 10.78
CA GLN A 59 3.59 -10.88 11.14
C GLN A 59 2.91 -12.02 10.37
N ASN A 60 3.51 -12.44 9.26
CA ASN A 60 3.03 -13.51 8.38
C ASN A 60 1.55 -13.36 8.00
N GLU A 61 1.17 -12.16 7.58
CA GLU A 61 -0.19 -11.81 7.13
C GLU A 61 -0.80 -12.82 6.15
N PRO A 62 -0.04 -13.41 5.20
CA PRO A 62 -0.54 -14.43 4.28
C PRO A 62 -1.17 -15.67 4.92
N ASP A 63 -0.79 -16.03 6.15
CA ASP A 63 -1.28 -17.25 6.83
C ASP A 63 -2.78 -17.22 7.12
N THR A 64 -3.34 -16.02 7.23
CA THR A 64 -4.77 -15.78 7.49
C THR A 64 -5.40 -14.89 6.42
N ALA A 65 -4.77 -14.82 5.25
CA ALA A 65 -5.17 -13.90 4.21
C ALA A 65 -6.42 -14.35 3.45
N SER A 66 -7.18 -13.36 2.97
CA SER A 66 -8.31 -13.57 2.07
C SER A 66 -8.43 -12.42 1.07
N GLY A 67 -9.10 -12.67 -0.05
CA GLY A 67 -9.25 -11.69 -1.13
C GLY A 67 -10.32 -10.64 -0.85
N PHE A 68 -10.13 -9.45 -1.41
CA PHE A 68 -11.17 -8.44 -1.49
C PHE A 68 -12.32 -8.91 -2.38
N ASP A 69 -13.55 -8.54 -2.01
CA ASP A 69 -14.71 -8.76 -2.87
C ASP A 69 -14.69 -7.77 -4.07
N SER A 70 -15.64 -7.92 -5.01
CA SER A 70 -15.66 -7.07 -6.20
C SER A 70 -15.85 -5.58 -5.89
N ASN A 71 -16.58 -5.23 -4.82
CA ASN A 71 -16.83 -3.84 -4.45
C ASN A 71 -15.58 -3.22 -3.84
N HIS A 72 -14.88 -3.95 -2.97
CA HIS A 72 -13.63 -3.50 -2.36
C HIS A 72 -12.47 -3.44 -3.37
N GLN A 73 -12.42 -4.37 -4.33
CA GLN A 73 -11.51 -4.24 -5.48
C GLN A 73 -11.79 -2.97 -6.27
N GLU A 74 -13.06 -2.65 -6.53
CA GLU A 74 -13.43 -1.43 -7.26
C GLU A 74 -13.08 -0.15 -6.46
N ALA A 75 -13.32 -0.14 -5.15
CA ALA A 75 -12.88 0.95 -4.28
C ALA A 75 -11.35 1.15 -4.33
N ALA A 76 -10.57 0.06 -4.31
CA ALA A 76 -9.12 0.12 -4.45
C ALA A 76 -8.67 0.69 -5.79
N ARG A 77 -9.31 0.29 -6.91
CA ARG A 77 -9.06 0.89 -8.24
C ARG A 77 -9.30 2.39 -8.22
N GLN A 78 -10.40 2.83 -7.62
CA GLN A 78 -10.76 4.24 -7.52
C GLN A 78 -9.77 5.02 -6.63
N ALA A 79 -9.32 4.45 -5.51
CA ALA A 79 -8.31 5.07 -4.64
C ALA A 79 -6.95 5.20 -5.33
N LEU A 80 -6.48 4.16 -6.02
CA LEU A 80 -5.27 4.22 -6.86
C LEU A 80 -5.41 5.30 -7.95
N GLN A 81 -6.58 5.42 -8.56
CA GLN A 81 -6.85 6.48 -9.54
C GLN A 81 -6.80 7.89 -8.92
N GLN A 82 -7.23 8.09 -7.67
CA GLN A 82 -7.08 9.39 -7.00
C GLN A 82 -5.60 9.78 -6.86
N TRP A 83 -4.73 8.84 -6.49
CA TRP A 83 -3.28 9.06 -6.46
C TRP A 83 -2.71 9.36 -7.86
N ALA A 84 -3.10 8.61 -8.88
CA ALA A 84 -2.68 8.84 -10.25
C ALA A 84 -3.16 10.19 -10.82
N ASN A 85 -4.23 10.78 -10.29
CA ASN A 85 -4.72 12.10 -10.72
C ASN A 85 -3.82 13.26 -10.27
N VAL A 86 -3.04 13.07 -9.19
CA VAL A 86 -2.25 14.13 -8.56
C VAL A 86 -0.74 13.88 -8.61
N ALA A 87 -0.32 12.68 -9.00
CA ALA A 87 1.07 12.29 -9.16
C ALA A 87 1.31 11.68 -10.54
N ASP A 88 2.56 11.68 -10.99
CA ASP A 88 2.98 11.09 -12.27
C ASP A 88 3.04 9.54 -12.17
N LEU A 89 1.95 8.92 -11.75
CA LEU A 89 1.84 7.48 -11.51
C LEU A 89 0.86 6.85 -12.50
N HIS A 90 1.28 5.71 -13.05
CA HIS A 90 0.42 4.87 -13.86
C HIS A 90 0.24 3.51 -13.19
N PHE A 91 -0.98 3.20 -12.75
CA PHE A 91 -1.28 1.90 -12.15
C PHE A 91 -1.77 0.92 -13.20
N VAL A 92 -1.26 -0.31 -13.17
CA VAL A 92 -1.67 -1.39 -14.06
C VAL A 92 -2.09 -2.59 -13.22
N GLU A 93 -3.36 -2.98 -13.33
CA GLU A 93 -3.85 -4.20 -12.71
C GLU A 93 -3.26 -5.43 -13.42
N THR A 94 -2.71 -6.35 -12.64
CA THR A 94 -2.23 -7.64 -13.12
C THR A 94 -3.02 -8.77 -12.47
N SER A 95 -3.34 -9.77 -13.28
CA SER A 95 -3.92 -11.02 -12.80
C SER A 95 -2.81 -11.91 -12.27
N GLU A 96 -2.91 -12.33 -11.00
CA GLU A 96 -1.83 -13.09 -10.38
C GLU A 96 -1.60 -14.46 -11.02
N THR A 97 -0.35 -14.87 -11.09
CA THR A 97 0.08 -16.23 -11.37
C THR A 97 1.05 -16.69 -10.27
N GLN A 98 1.53 -17.92 -10.34
CA GLN A 98 2.54 -18.41 -9.39
C GLN A 98 3.86 -17.62 -9.44
N THR A 99 4.12 -16.87 -10.52
CA THR A 99 5.38 -16.17 -10.76
C THR A 99 5.22 -14.69 -11.08
N ASP A 100 4.00 -14.17 -11.13
CA ASP A 100 3.70 -12.79 -11.52
C ASP A 100 2.59 -12.25 -10.62
N VAL A 101 2.87 -11.16 -9.93
CA VAL A 101 1.98 -10.45 -8.99
C VAL A 101 2.24 -8.95 -9.12
N GLY A 102 1.42 -8.11 -8.50
CA GLY A 102 1.67 -6.67 -8.43
C GLY A 102 2.88 -6.29 -7.57
N ASP A 103 3.40 -5.09 -7.77
CA ASP A 103 4.29 -4.40 -6.83
C ASP A 103 3.55 -4.02 -5.54
N ILE A 104 2.25 -3.76 -5.66
CA ILE A 104 1.32 -3.51 -4.57
C ILE A 104 0.24 -4.58 -4.62
N ARG A 105 0.13 -5.41 -3.59
CA ARG A 105 -0.96 -6.38 -3.44
C ARG A 105 -1.90 -5.92 -2.36
N LEU A 106 -3.21 -5.98 -2.61
CA LEU A 106 -4.23 -5.53 -1.66
C LEU A 106 -5.09 -6.71 -1.21
N ALA A 107 -5.04 -7.06 0.08
CA ALA A 107 -5.74 -8.21 0.63
C ALA A 107 -6.18 -8.01 2.08
N TYR A 108 -7.11 -8.86 2.51
CA TYR A 108 -7.48 -8.96 3.93
C TYR A 108 -6.51 -9.87 4.68
N THR A 109 -6.32 -9.63 5.98
CA THR A 109 -5.68 -10.56 6.91
C THR A 109 -6.39 -10.56 8.26
N GLN A 110 -6.19 -11.63 9.03
CA GLN A 110 -6.64 -11.76 10.42
C GLN A 110 -5.45 -12.05 11.36
N THR A 111 -4.23 -11.71 10.95
CA THR A 111 -3.04 -11.89 11.81
C THR A 111 -3.26 -11.19 13.15
N PRO A 112 -2.85 -11.76 14.30
CA PRO A 112 -3.09 -11.15 15.60
C PRO A 112 -2.62 -9.68 15.71
N GLY A 113 -1.55 -9.32 15.00
CA GLY A 113 -1.03 -7.95 14.99
C GLY A 113 -2.00 -6.91 14.44
N ILE A 114 -2.89 -7.29 13.51
CA ILE A 114 -3.78 -6.33 12.83
C ILE A 114 -5.02 -5.96 13.64
N ALA A 115 -5.28 -6.66 14.75
CA ALA A 115 -6.55 -6.57 15.49
C ALA A 115 -6.89 -5.16 15.99
N ALA A 116 -5.89 -4.31 16.24
CA ALA A 116 -6.07 -2.94 16.73
C ALA A 116 -6.11 -1.88 15.61
N TRP A 117 -5.95 -2.28 14.35
CA TRP A 117 -5.76 -1.38 13.22
C TRP A 117 -6.80 -1.64 12.13
N TRP A 118 -7.13 -0.59 11.37
CA TRP A 118 -7.96 -0.74 10.18
C TRP A 118 -7.19 -1.52 9.10
N GLY A 119 -5.94 -1.14 8.88
CA GLY A 119 -5.00 -1.80 8.01
C GLY A 119 -3.56 -1.38 8.32
N TRP A 120 -2.64 -1.83 7.48
CA TRP A 120 -1.29 -1.28 7.36
C TRP A 120 -0.77 -1.52 5.94
N ALA A 121 0.27 -0.79 5.55
CA ALA A 121 1.05 -1.13 4.37
C ALA A 121 2.56 -1.07 4.64
N SER A 122 3.30 -1.85 3.87
CA SER A 122 4.76 -1.69 3.82
C SER A 122 5.13 -0.62 2.79
N TYR A 123 6.07 0.25 3.14
CA TYR A 123 6.67 1.19 2.18
C TYR A 123 7.29 0.48 0.97
N PRO A 124 7.52 1.21 -0.15
CA PRO A 124 8.27 0.70 -1.28
C PRO A 124 9.57 0.00 -0.86
N ASN A 125 9.69 -1.28 -1.16
CA ASN A 125 10.87 -2.07 -0.83
C ASN A 125 11.17 -3.10 -1.92
N ALA A 126 12.37 -3.04 -2.50
CA ALA A 126 12.80 -3.94 -3.58
C ALA A 126 13.38 -5.29 -3.09
N TYR A 127 13.59 -5.43 -1.78
CA TYR A 127 14.29 -6.58 -1.19
C TYR A 127 13.33 -7.54 -0.48
N TRP A 128 12.36 -7.02 0.27
CA TRP A 128 11.41 -7.82 1.03
C TRP A 128 10.13 -8.06 0.23
N ALA A 129 9.64 -9.30 0.29
CA ALA A 129 8.43 -9.72 -0.42
C ALA A 129 7.16 -8.94 -0.01
N ALA A 130 7.12 -8.43 1.23
CA ALA A 130 6.00 -7.63 1.73
C ALA A 130 6.02 -6.17 1.25
N GLY A 131 7.12 -5.70 0.62
CA GLY A 131 7.28 -4.31 0.21
C GLY A 131 6.16 -3.85 -0.73
N GLY A 132 5.43 -2.80 -0.35
CA GLY A 132 4.29 -2.30 -1.11
C GLY A 132 2.94 -2.89 -0.76
N ASP A 133 2.89 -4.04 -0.09
CA ASP A 133 1.62 -4.72 0.13
C ASP A 133 0.77 -4.00 1.18
N VAL A 134 -0.52 -3.94 0.89
CA VAL A 134 -1.56 -3.33 1.71
C VAL A 134 -2.41 -4.44 2.32
N TRP A 135 -2.42 -4.47 3.65
CA TRP A 135 -3.20 -5.42 4.44
C TRP A 135 -4.32 -4.70 5.16
N VAL A 136 -5.55 -5.14 4.95
CA VAL A 136 -6.72 -4.63 5.67
C VAL A 136 -7.19 -5.68 6.66
N ASN A 137 -7.59 -5.24 7.85
CA ASN A 137 -8.16 -6.13 8.84
C ASN A 137 -9.49 -6.71 8.32
N ALA A 138 -9.58 -8.04 8.24
CA ALA A 138 -10.74 -8.72 7.66
C ALA A 138 -12.07 -8.44 8.40
N VAL A 139 -12.03 -7.89 9.63
CA VAL A 139 -13.24 -7.41 10.32
C VAL A 139 -13.96 -6.30 9.55
N HIS A 140 -13.26 -5.60 8.66
CA HIS A 140 -13.82 -4.55 7.78
C HIS A 140 -14.35 -5.09 6.44
N SER A 141 -14.36 -6.41 6.23
CA SER A 141 -14.84 -7.04 4.99
C SER A 141 -16.35 -6.86 4.70
N ALA A 142 -17.12 -6.33 5.65
CA ALA A 142 -18.53 -5.95 5.44
C ALA A 142 -18.75 -4.42 5.44
N GLN A 143 -17.68 -3.63 5.57
CA GLN A 143 -17.75 -2.17 5.58
C GLN A 143 -17.94 -1.60 4.17
N ASP A 144 -18.66 -0.48 4.05
CA ASP A 144 -18.77 0.28 2.80
C ASP A 144 -17.51 1.13 2.55
N TRP A 145 -16.86 0.90 1.41
CA TRP A 145 -15.68 1.64 0.96
C TRP A 145 -15.97 2.49 -0.29
N ALA A 146 -17.22 2.88 -0.53
CA ALA A 146 -17.54 3.84 -1.57
C ALA A 146 -16.81 5.18 -1.36
N VAL A 147 -16.52 5.89 -2.46
CA VAL A 147 -15.87 7.22 -2.40
C VAL A 147 -16.62 8.14 -1.44
N GLY A 148 -15.88 8.70 -0.48
CA GLY A 148 -16.40 9.62 0.53
C GLY A 148 -16.78 8.96 1.86
N THR A 149 -16.62 7.64 2.03
CA THR A 149 -16.74 6.98 3.33
C THR A 149 -15.42 6.94 4.09
N ASP A 150 -15.48 6.72 5.40
CA ASP A 150 -14.29 6.51 6.24
C ASP A 150 -13.45 5.33 5.75
N GLY A 151 -14.09 4.25 5.30
CA GLY A 151 -13.39 3.07 4.77
C GLY A 151 -12.61 3.38 3.49
N PHE A 152 -13.13 4.25 2.62
CA PHE A 152 -12.37 4.72 1.45
C PHE A 152 -11.21 5.63 1.85
N SER A 153 -11.39 6.47 2.86
CA SER A 153 -10.32 7.32 3.40
C SER A 153 -9.18 6.48 3.96
N SER A 154 -9.48 5.48 4.79
CA SER A 154 -8.48 4.55 5.33
C SER A 154 -7.81 3.73 4.22
N LEU A 155 -8.54 3.28 3.21
CA LEU A 155 -7.93 2.60 2.06
C LEU A 155 -6.94 3.51 1.32
N MET A 156 -7.31 4.77 1.10
CA MET A 156 -6.44 5.74 0.44
C MET A 156 -5.20 6.07 1.28
N HIS A 157 -5.34 6.09 2.61
CA HIS A 157 -4.24 6.23 3.56
C HIS A 157 -3.23 5.09 3.42
N GLU A 158 -3.67 3.84 3.50
CA GLU A 158 -2.78 2.68 3.40
C GLU A 158 -2.09 2.60 2.03
N ILE A 159 -2.78 2.97 0.96
CA ILE A 159 -2.16 3.09 -0.37
C ILE A 159 -1.09 4.21 -0.36
N GLY A 160 -1.30 5.31 0.36
CA GLY A 160 -0.29 6.35 0.53
C GLY A 160 1.02 5.81 1.13
N HIS A 161 0.92 4.96 2.15
CA HIS A 161 2.07 4.23 2.70
C HIS A 161 2.72 3.33 1.65
N ALA A 162 1.95 2.54 0.91
CA ALA A 162 2.48 1.71 -0.19
C ALA A 162 3.18 2.53 -1.29
N LEU A 163 2.93 3.83 -1.38
CA LEU A 163 3.58 4.78 -2.30
C LEU A 163 4.78 5.52 -1.70
N GLY A 164 5.06 5.34 -0.40
CA GLY A 164 6.22 5.93 0.29
C GLY A 164 5.92 7.19 1.10
N LEU A 165 4.66 7.42 1.45
CA LEU A 165 4.28 8.52 2.35
C LEU A 165 4.21 8.03 3.79
N GLU A 166 4.78 8.75 4.75
CA GLU A 166 4.69 8.43 6.18
C GLU A 166 3.64 9.27 6.90
N HIS A 167 3.32 8.89 8.15
CA HIS A 167 2.46 9.71 9.00
C HIS A 167 3.17 11.03 9.33
N PRO A 168 2.47 12.18 9.30
CA PRO A 168 3.06 13.49 9.56
C PRO A 168 3.64 13.68 10.96
N PHE A 169 3.27 12.81 11.91
CA PHE A 169 3.76 12.77 13.29
C PHE A 169 4.85 11.70 13.52
N ALA A 170 5.23 10.94 12.48
CA ALA A 170 6.24 9.89 12.56
C ALA A 170 7.55 10.32 11.89
N GLY A 171 8.59 9.48 12.02
CA GLY A 171 9.85 9.69 11.32
C GLY A 171 10.80 10.72 11.95
N GLY A 172 11.68 11.26 11.11
CA GLY A 172 12.72 12.22 11.52
C GLY A 172 12.27 13.68 11.49
N THR A 173 11.30 13.99 10.63
CA THR A 173 10.69 15.32 10.50
C THR A 173 9.21 15.18 10.80
N VAL A 174 8.67 15.98 11.72
CA VAL A 174 7.25 15.95 12.06
C VAL A 174 6.60 17.30 11.77
N LEU A 175 5.31 17.30 11.43
CA LEU A 175 4.55 18.53 11.31
C LEU A 175 4.52 19.27 12.66
N PRO A 176 4.52 20.61 12.65
CA PRO A 176 4.22 21.37 13.87
C PRO A 176 2.86 20.96 14.43
N ALA A 177 2.73 20.86 15.76
CA ALA A 177 1.50 20.42 16.42
C ALA A 177 0.25 21.29 16.11
N SER A 178 0.43 22.53 15.62
CA SER A 178 -0.68 23.37 15.16
C SER A 178 -1.26 22.96 13.80
N GLU A 179 -0.53 22.13 13.05
CA GLU A 179 -0.83 21.70 11.69
C GLU A 179 -1.08 20.18 11.61
N ASP A 180 -0.80 19.45 12.69
CA ASP A 180 -1.02 18.01 12.78
C ASP A 180 -2.34 17.70 13.49
N SER A 181 -3.26 17.06 12.76
CA SER A 181 -4.56 16.65 13.29
C SER A 181 -4.60 15.19 13.79
N GLU A 182 -3.46 14.49 13.83
CA GLU A 182 -3.34 13.07 14.21
C GLU A 182 -4.34 12.17 13.45
N GLN A 183 -4.69 12.55 12.22
CA GLN A 183 -5.64 11.78 11.42
C GLN A 183 -4.94 10.54 10.87
N HIS A 184 -5.47 9.38 11.27
CA HIS A 184 -5.19 8.08 10.70
C HIS A 184 -6.15 7.84 9.53
#